data_AF-A0A9Q5SB36-F1
#
_entry.id   AF-A0A9Q5SB36-F1
#
_cell.length_a   1.000
_cell.length_b   1.000
_cell.length_c   1.000
_cell.angle_alpha   90.00
_cell.angle_beta   90.00
_cell.angle_gamma   90.00
#
_symmetry.space_group_name_H-M   'P 1'
#
loop_
_entity.id
_entity.type
_entity.pdbx_description
1 polymer ?
#
loop_
_entity_poly.entity_id
_entity_poly.type
_entity_poly.pdbx_seq_one_letter_code
_entity_poly.pdbx_strand_id
1 'polypeptide(L)' 'MTDIAEITQRDREKIKEYVESSKFLTYTMLAERFGISKSYLSLILNGKKTSAEANKIIDSIITMYEL' A
#
# COMPACT_ATOMS: atom_id res chain seq x y z
N MET A 1 8.51 14.75 15.57
CA MET A 1 8.48 13.36 15.09
C MET A 1 7.21 13.25 14.28
N THR A 2 7.28 13.00 12.97
CA THR A 2 6.07 12.87 12.17
C THR A 2 5.33 11.64 12.68
N ASP A 3 4.15 11.85 13.28
CA ASP A 3 3.22 10.79 13.65
C ASP A 3 2.95 9.97 12.39
N ILE A 4 3.64 8.84 12.25
CA ILE A 4 3.25 7.83 11.28
C ILE A 4 1.94 7.30 11.85
N ALA A 5 0.81 7.72 11.28
CA ALA A 5 -0.48 7.16 11.61
C ALA A 5 -0.32 5.64 11.67
N GLU A 6 -0.80 5.03 12.75
CA GLU A 6 -0.57 3.63 13.04
C GLU A 6 -1.20 2.79 11.93
N ILE A 7 -0.41 2.42 10.90
CA ILE A 7 -0.94 1.72 9.71
C ILE A 7 -1.50 0.37 10.15
N THR A 8 -2.82 0.28 10.10
CA THR A 8 -3.56 -0.89 10.56
C THR A 8 -3.68 -1.93 9.46
N GLN A 9 -4.20 -3.11 9.82
CA GLN A 9 -4.53 -4.12 8.82
C GLN A 9 -5.65 -3.68 7.87
N ARG A 10 -6.60 -2.86 8.35
CA ARG A 10 -7.70 -2.31 7.53
C ARG A 10 -7.18 -1.42 6.41
N ASP A 11 -6.17 -0.61 6.69
CA ASP A 11 -5.53 0.26 5.69
C ASP A 11 -4.95 -0.54 4.51
N ARG A 12 -4.38 -1.71 4.82
CA ARG A 12 -3.85 -2.63 3.81
C ARG A 12 -4.97 -3.31 3.02
N GLU A 13 -6.08 -3.64 3.68
CA GLU A 13 -7.25 -4.26 3.06
C GLU A 13 -7.97 -3.29 2.11
N LYS A 14 -8.15 -2.02 2.50
CA LYS A 14 -8.69 -0.96 1.63
C LYS A 14 -7.97 -0.87 0.30
N ILE A 15 -6.64 -0.91 0.32
CA ILE A 15 -5.83 -0.86 -0.91
C ILE A 15 -6.08 -2.10 -1.77
N LYS A 16 -6.19 -3.28 -1.17
CA LYS A 16 -6.49 -4.51 -1.92
C LYS A 16 -7.85 -4.42 -2.60
N GLU A 17 -8.88 -4.04 -1.85
CA GLU A 17 -10.24 -3.86 -2.37
C GLU A 17 -10.28 -2.80 -3.48
N TYR A 18 -9.56 -1.68 -3.31
CA TYR A 18 -9.48 -0.65 -4.33
C TYR A 18 -8.81 -1.15 -5.62
N VAL A 19 -7.71 -1.89 -5.52
CA VAL A 19 -7.03 -2.46 -6.69
C VAL A 19 -7.87 -3.56 -7.34
N GLU A 20 -8.56 -4.39 -6.56
CA GLU A 20 -9.41 -5.47 -7.06
C GLU A 20 -10.70 -4.97 -7.71
N SER A 21 -11.26 -3.86 -7.21
CA SER A 21 -12.44 -3.21 -7.80
C SER A 21 -12.10 -2.30 -8.98
N SER A 22 -10.83 -1.90 -9.14
CA SER A 22 -10.39 -1.03 -10.22
C SER A 22 -10.15 -1.80 -11.52
N LYS A 23 -10.68 -1.29 -12.64
CA LYS A 23 -10.38 -1.81 -13.98
C LYS A 23 -9.06 -1.29 -14.56
N PHE A 24 -8.46 -0.28 -13.94
CA PHE A 24 -7.31 0.45 -14.48
C PHE A 24 -6.07 0.38 -13.59
N LEU A 25 -6.25 0.19 -12.28
CA LEU A 25 -5.15 0.13 -11.34
C LEU A 25 -4.77 -1.33 -11.09
N THR A 26 -3.49 -1.64 -11.27
CA THR A 26 -2.95 -2.97 -10.95
C THR A 26 -1.87 -2.88 -9.89
N TYR A 27 -1.65 -3.97 -9.15
CA TYR A 27 -0.53 -4.06 -8.20
C TYR A 27 0.84 -3.82 -8.86
N THR A 28 1.00 -4.16 -10.15
CA THR A 28 2.25 -3.89 -10.88
C THR A 28 2.45 -2.39 -11.06
N MET A 29 1.42 -1.66 -11.48
CA MET A 29 1.50 -0.20 -11.67
C MET A 29 1.75 0.54 -10.35
N LEU A 30 1.14 0.10 -9.25
CA LEU A 30 1.45 0.63 -7.92
C LEU A 30 2.91 0.37 -7.58
N ALA A 31 3.38 -0.87 -7.73
CA ALA A 31 4.76 -1.24 -7.39
C ALA A 31 5.78 -0.42 -8.21
N GLU A 32 5.56 -0.26 -9.52
CA GLU A 32 6.38 0.58 -10.40
C GLU A 32 6.39 2.05 -9.96
N ARG A 33 5.23 2.61 -9.60
CA ARG A 33 5.13 3.99 -9.12
C ARG A 33 5.92 4.24 -7.84
N PHE A 34 6.00 3.26 -6.95
CA PHE A 34 6.78 3.33 -5.72
C PHE A 34 8.22 2.81 -5.87
N GLY A 35 8.65 2.44 -7.08
CA GLY A 35 10.01 1.93 -7.33
C GLY A 35 10.31 0.61 -6.61
N ILE A 36 9.29 -0.19 -6.32
CA ILE A 36 9.40 -1.48 -5.61
C ILE A 36 8.96 -2.63 -6.50
N SER A 37 9.32 -3.86 -6.14
CA SER A 37 8.81 -5.04 -6.84
C SER A 37 7.36 -5.33 -6.43
N LYS A 38 6.58 -5.88 -7.36
CA LYS A 38 5.21 -6.36 -7.09
C LYS A 38 5.18 -7.33 -5.91
N SER A 39 6.13 -8.25 -5.83
CA SER A 39 6.25 -9.20 -4.73
C SER A 39 6.47 -8.49 -3.38
N TYR A 40 7.28 -7.43 -3.37
CA TYR A 40 7.48 -6.62 -2.17
C TYR A 40 6.19 -5.90 -1.75
N LEU A 41 5.48 -5.28 -2.69
CA LEU A 41 4.18 -4.66 -2.42
C LEU A 41 3.17 -5.68 -1.86
N SER A 42 3.10 -6.89 -2.42
CA SER A 42 2.23 -7.96 -1.91
C SER A 42 2.60 -8.39 -0.48
N LEU A 43 3.88 -8.44 -0.14
CA LEU A 43 4.32 -8.74 1.24
C LEU A 43 3.89 -7.64 2.22
N ILE A 44 3.97 -6.37 1.80
CA ILE A 44 3.49 -5.24 2.59
C ILE A 44 1.98 -5.36 2.76
N LEU A 45 1.20 -5.46 1.69
CA LEU A 45 -0.26 -5.51 1.78
C LEU A 45 -0.78 -6.71 2.59
N ASN A 46 -0.04 -7.82 2.61
CA ASN A 46 -0.37 -8.99 3.43
C ASN A 46 0.11 -8.90 4.89
N GLY A 47 0.66 -7.77 5.33
CA GLY A 47 1.14 -7.58 6.69
C GLY A 47 2.41 -8.39 7.02
N LYS A 48 3.04 -9.03 6.04
CA LYS A 48 4.30 -9.78 6.22
C LYS A 48 5.52 -8.85 6.28
N LYS A 49 5.37 -7.61 5.81
CA LYS A 49 6.36 -6.53 5.90
C LYS A 49 5.69 -5.28 6.51
N THR A 50 6.11 -4.93 7.72
CA THR A 50 5.56 -3.84 8.53
C THR A 50 6.63 -2.83 8.96
N SER A 51 7.73 -2.73 8.19
CA SER A 51 8.76 -1.73 8.44
C SER A 51 8.22 -0.30 8.28
N ALA A 52 8.91 0.68 8.84
CA ALA A 52 8.52 2.09 8.71
C ALA A 52 8.40 2.53 7.24
N GLU A 53 9.27 2.04 6.36
CA GLU A 53 9.20 2.30 4.91
C GLU A 53 7.97 1.65 4.27
N ALA A 54 7.66 0.41 4.66
CA ALA A 54 6.48 -0.30 4.19
C ALA A 54 5.19 0.45 4.60
N ASN A 55 5.14 0.96 5.83
CA ASN A 55 4.01 1.74 6.32
C ASN A 55 3.89 3.09 5.59
N LYS A 56 5.00 3.77 5.30
CA LYS A 56 4.99 4.98 4.47
C LYS A 56 4.44 4.75 3.06
N ILE A 57 4.73 3.59 2.46
CA ILE A 57 4.17 3.23 1.14
C ILE A 57 2.64 3.09 1.25
N ILE A 58 2.13 2.41 2.27
CA ILE A 58 0.68 2.27 2.50
C ILE A 58 0.02 3.63 2.70
N ASP A 59 0.58 4.46 3.59
CA ASP A 59 0.11 5.82 3.85
C ASP A 59 0.07 6.68 2.58
N SER A 60 1.12 6.59 1.76
CA SER A 60 1.21 7.30 0.49
C SER A 60 0.18 6.82 -0.53
N ILE A 61 -0.10 5.51 -0.58
CA ILE A 61 -1.16 4.97 -1.45
C ILE A 61 -2.52 5.50 -1.01
N ILE A 62 -2.83 5.42 0.29
CA ILE A 62 -4.11 5.89 0.84
C ILE A 62 -4.30 7.37 0.56
N THR A 63 -3.28 8.19 0.83
CA THR A 63 -3.30 9.63 0.56
C THR A 63 -3.48 9.93 -0.93
N MET A 64 -2.83 9.18 -1.81
CA MET A 64 -2.86 9.42 -3.26
C MET A 64 -4.21 9.07 -3.90
N TYR A 65 -4.92 8.08 -3.36
CA TYR A 65 -6.20 7.61 -3.89
C TYR A 65 -7.39 7.97 -2.99
N GLU A 66 -7.15 8.77 -1.94
CA GLU A 66 -8.14 9.24 -0.96
C GLU A 66 -9.01 8.10 -0.39
N LEU A 67 -8.36 7.02 0.07
CA LEU A 67 -8.98 5.77 0.56
C LEU A 67 -9.42 5.78 2.03
#